data_AF-X0UN70-F1
#
_entry.id   AF-X0UN70-F1
#
_cell.length_a   1.000
_cell.length_b   1.000
_cell.length_c   1.000
_cell.angle_alpha   90.00
_cell.angle_beta   90.00
_cell.angle_gamma   90.00
#
_symmetry.space_group_name_H-M   'P 1'
#
loop_
_entity.id
_entity.type
_entity.pdbx_description
1 polymer ?
#
loop_
_entity_poly.entity_id
_entity_poly.type
_entity_poly.pdbx_seq_one_letter_code
_entity_poly.pdbx_strand_id
1 'polypeptide(L)'
;MTKILYMNNIEGNYIKEFDAIVTKNKKDYVCLDQTAFYPLGGGQPSDTGYFIWGEKKAKVKEVIKKGNAIKHIIDGEKPLEGTKIHGYIDWE
;
A
#
# COMPACT_ATOMS: atom_id res chain seq x y z
N MET A 1 1.15 6.50 -12.46
CA MET A 1 -0.19 6.17 -11.92
C MET A 1 -0.05 4.85 -11.18
N THR A 2 -0.66 4.67 -10.02
CA THR A 2 -0.56 3.41 -9.27
C THR A 2 -1.43 2.34 -9.93
N LYS A 3 -0.85 1.19 -10.26
CA LYS A 3 -1.58 0.01 -10.74
C LYS A 3 -2.31 -0.65 -9.57
N ILE A 4 -3.59 -0.95 -9.76
CA ILE A 4 -4.45 -1.54 -8.73
C ILE A 4 -4.56 -3.05 -8.98
N LEU A 5 -3.97 -3.85 -8.11
CA LEU A 5 -3.79 -5.28 -8.34
C LEU A 5 -5.10 -6.08 -8.23
N TYR A 6 -5.96 -5.72 -7.28
CA TYR A 6 -7.26 -6.40 -7.07
C TYR A 6 -8.29 -6.14 -8.19
N MET A 7 -8.03 -5.18 -9.09
CA MET A 7 -8.93 -4.89 -10.21
C MET A 7 -8.61 -5.68 -11.49
N ASN A 8 -7.53 -6.46 -11.52
CA ASN A 8 -7.11 -7.15 -12.75
C ASN A 8 -8.05 -8.30 -13.14
N ASN A 9 -8.50 -9.09 -12.17
CA ASN A 9 -9.40 -10.23 -12.32
C ASN A 9 -10.04 -10.58 -10.95
N ILE A 10 -10.92 -11.58 -10.92
CA ILE A 10 -11.56 -12.04 -9.67
C ILE A 10 -10.52 -12.52 -8.66
N GLU A 11 -9.50 -13.26 -9.12
CA GLU A 11 -8.41 -13.79 -8.28
C GLU A 11 -7.61 -12.69 -7.57
N GLY A 12 -7.52 -11.51 -8.18
CA GLY A 12 -6.83 -10.34 -7.63
C GLY A 12 -7.37 -9.89 -6.27
N ASN A 13 -8.65 -10.17 -5.97
CA ASN A 13 -9.24 -9.86 -4.67
C ASN A 13 -8.67 -10.73 -3.53
N TYR A 14 -7.94 -11.79 -3.85
CA TYR A 14 -7.32 -12.70 -2.88
C TYR A 14 -5.81 -12.46 -2.70
N ILE A 15 -5.25 -11.43 -3.33
CA ILE A 15 -3.85 -11.05 -3.15
C ILE A 15 -3.70 -10.47 -1.73
N LYS A 16 -2.99 -11.20 -0.87
CA LYS A 16 -2.63 -10.74 0.48
C LYS A 16 -1.24 -10.11 0.55
N GLU A 17 -0.40 -10.45 -0.42
CA GLU A 17 1.02 -10.12 -0.44
C GLU A 17 1.45 -9.69 -1.85
N PHE A 18 2.30 -8.66 -1.96
CA PHE A 18 2.76 -8.16 -3.25
C PHE A 18 4.07 -7.38 -3.15
N ASP A 19 4.83 -7.35 -4.25
CA ASP A 19 6.00 -6.48 -4.40
C ASP A 19 5.66 -5.15 -5.08
N ALA A 20 6.29 -4.07 -4.63
CA ALA A 20 6.12 -2.74 -5.23
C ALA A 20 7.38 -1.88 -5.06
N ILE A 21 7.42 -0.77 -5.80
CA ILE A 21 8.43 0.28 -5.69
C ILE A 21 7.79 1.54 -5.13
N VAL A 22 8.42 2.14 -4.12
CA VAL A 22 8.02 3.45 -3.60
C VAL A 22 8.28 4.52 -4.66
N THR A 23 7.21 5.17 -5.11
CA THR A 23 7.27 6.24 -6.11
C THR A 23 7.27 7.63 -5.50
N LYS A 24 6.82 7.77 -4.24
CA LYS A 24 6.91 9.02 -3.46
C LYS A 24 7.03 8.71 -1.98
N ASN A 25 7.92 9.43 -1.31
CA ASN A 25 7.98 9.49 0.17
C ASN A 25 7.56 10.90 0.64
N LYS A 26 6.57 10.97 1.54
CA LYS A 26 6.12 12.21 2.19
C LYS A 26 6.01 12.00 3.70
N LYS A 27 5.79 13.09 4.44
CA LYS A 27 5.78 13.13 5.91
C LYS A 27 4.98 11.99 6.55
N ASP A 28 3.77 11.74 6.06
CA ASP A 28 2.83 10.80 6.69
C ASP A 28 2.54 9.56 5.83
N TYR A 29 2.95 9.55 4.56
CA TYR A 29 2.55 8.51 3.62
C TYR A 29 3.57 8.22 2.54
N VAL A 30 3.42 7.06 1.92
CA VAL A 30 4.12 6.69 0.69
C VAL A 30 3.15 6.37 -0.45
N CYS A 31 3.58 6.60 -1.67
CA CYS A 31 2.90 6.12 -2.88
C CYS A 31 3.71 5.01 -3.52
N LEU A 32 3.01 4.07 -4.15
CA LEU A 32 3.60 2.90 -4.81
C LEU A 32 3.29 2.92 -6.31
N ASP A 33 4.10 2.22 -7.09
CA ASP A 33 3.83 1.95 -8.51
C ASP A 33 2.66 0.96 -8.70
N GLN A 34 2.49 0.01 -7.77
CA GLN A 34 1.34 -0.90 -7.70
C GLN A 34 0.95 -1.22 -6.24
N THR A 35 -0.32 -1.58 -6.02
CA THR A 35 -0.79 -1.99 -4.70
C THR A 35 -2.00 -2.93 -4.77
N ALA A 36 -2.07 -3.86 -3.82
CA ALA A 36 -3.27 -4.65 -3.54
C ALA A 36 -4.10 -4.07 -2.38
N PHE A 37 -3.63 -3.05 -1.66
CA PHE A 37 -4.42 -2.43 -0.60
C PHE A 37 -5.61 -1.66 -1.17
N TYR A 38 -6.80 -1.95 -0.65
CA TYR A 38 -8.01 -1.21 -0.91
C TYR A 38 -8.01 0.13 -0.15
N PRO A 39 -8.16 1.27 -0.85
CA PRO A 39 -8.27 2.57 -0.21
C PRO A 39 -9.67 2.75 0.41
N LEU A 40 -9.76 3.54 1.47
CA LEU A 40 -11.02 3.99 2.05
C LEU A 40 -11.98 4.50 0.96
N GLY A 41 -13.20 3.97 0.94
CA GLY A 41 -14.17 4.35 -0.08
C GLY A 41 -15.50 3.59 0.01
N GLY A 42 -16.60 4.25 -0.35
CA GLY A 42 -17.93 3.62 -0.40
C GLY A 42 -18.50 3.20 0.96
N GLY A 43 -17.99 3.77 2.06
CA GLY A 43 -18.36 3.38 3.43
C GLY A 43 -17.56 2.18 3.97
N GLN A 44 -16.73 1.54 3.14
CA GLN A 44 -15.82 0.48 3.58
C GLN A 44 -14.52 1.08 4.14
N PRO A 45 -14.06 0.65 5.33
CA PRO A 45 -12.72 0.97 5.84
C PRO A 45 -11.63 0.61 4.83
N SER A 46 -10.50 1.33 4.86
CA SER A 46 -9.34 0.92 4.07
C SER A 46 -8.71 -0.36 4.62
N ASP A 47 -7.98 -1.06 3.77
CA ASP A 47 -7.10 -2.13 4.22
C ASP A 47 -6.01 -1.62 5.16
N THR A 48 -5.58 -2.49 6.08
CA THR A 48 -4.42 -2.27 6.94
C THR A 48 -3.40 -3.40 6.76
N GLY A 49 -2.19 -3.24 7.29
CA GLY A 49 -1.13 -4.20 7.02
C GLY A 49 0.25 -3.64 7.34
N TYR A 50 1.26 -4.11 6.61
CA TYR A 50 2.62 -3.63 6.77
C TYR A 50 3.48 -3.78 5.51
N PHE A 51 4.55 -2.99 5.45
CA PHE A 51 5.60 -3.10 4.45
C PHE A 51 6.87 -3.64 5.10
N ILE A 52 7.59 -4.50 4.38
CA ILE A 52 8.93 -4.96 4.71
C ILE A 52 9.90 -4.48 3.62
N TRP A 53 11.07 -3.98 4.03
CA TRP A 53 12.20 -3.68 3.14
C TRP A 53 13.53 -3.83 3.88
N GLY A 54 14.44 -4.62 3.32
CA GLY A 54 15.64 -5.04 4.05
C GLY A 54 15.25 -5.70 5.38
N GLU A 55 15.82 -5.22 6.48
CA GLU A 55 15.51 -5.69 7.85
C GLU A 55 14.43 -4.84 8.55
N LYS A 56 13.80 -3.91 7.83
CA LYS A 56 12.82 -2.96 8.39
C LYS A 56 11.40 -3.37 8.09
N LYS A 57 10.51 -3.02 9.02
CA LYS A 57 9.06 -3.21 8.92
C LYS A 57 8.34 -1.96 9.38
N ALA A 58 7.30 -1.54 8.66
CA ALA A 58 6.43 -0.46 9.10
C ALA A 58 4.96 -0.74 8.81
N LYS A 59 4.09 -0.27 9.72
CA LYS A 59 2.64 -0.52 9.66
C LYS A 59 1.97 0.45 8.68
N VAL A 60 1.10 -0.08 7.84
CA VAL A 60 0.14 0.67 7.04
C VAL A 60 -1.13 0.80 7.88
N LYS A 61 -1.44 2.01 8.34
CA LYS A 61 -2.61 2.26 9.22
C LYS A 61 -3.87 2.61 8.45
N GLU A 62 -3.71 3.19 7.27
CA GLU A 62 -4.83 3.66 6.46
C GLU A 62 -4.36 3.80 5.01
N VAL A 63 -5.27 3.55 4.07
CA VAL A 63 -5.00 3.78 2.65
C VAL A 63 -6.06 4.72 2.09
N ILE A 64 -5.63 5.82 1.46
CA ILE A 64 -6.53 6.85 0.94
C ILE A 64 -6.24 7.10 -0.55
N LYS A 65 -7.29 7.20 -1.36
CA LYS A 65 -7.20 7.68 -2.74
C LYS A 65 -7.48 9.19 -2.79
N LYS A 66 -6.52 9.99 -3.26
CA LYS A 66 -6.72 11.43 -3.53
C LYS A 66 -6.31 11.76 -4.96
N GLY A 67 -7.31 12.03 -5.80
CA GLY A 67 -7.11 12.13 -7.24
C GLY A 67 -6.55 10.82 -7.80
N ASN A 68 -5.41 10.89 -8.48
CA ASN A 68 -4.75 9.73 -9.10
C ASN A 68 -3.68 9.06 -8.21
N ALA A 69 -3.55 9.47 -6.94
CA ALA A 69 -2.58 8.93 -6.00
C ALA A 69 -3.25 8.02 -4.97
N ILE A 70 -2.71 6.82 -4.79
CA ILE A 70 -2.98 5.97 -3.64
C ILE A 70 -1.92 6.24 -2.58
N LYS A 71 -2.36 6.65 -1.40
CA LYS A 71 -1.51 7.03 -0.28
C LYS A 71 -1.63 5.97 0.80
N HIS A 72 -0.51 5.34 1.15
CA HIS A 72 -0.42 4.41 2.27
C HIS A 72 0.12 5.19 3.45
N ILE A 73 -0.73 5.44 4.45
CA ILE A 73 -0.36 6.17 5.67
C ILE A 73 0.48 5.22 6.54
N ILE A 74 1.72 5.61 6.82
CA ILE A 74 2.69 4.74 7.49
C ILE A 74 2.96 5.22 8.90
N ASP A 75 2.87 4.28 9.83
CA ASP A 75 3.32 4.49 11.21
C ASP A 75 4.80 4.13 11.36
N GLY A 76 5.58 5.09 11.83
CA GLY A 76 7.02 4.94 12.05
C GLY A 76 7.87 5.25 10.81
N GLU A 77 8.98 4.52 10.69
CA GLU A 77 9.95 4.70 9.61
C GLU A 77 9.30 4.40 8.26
N LYS A 78 9.63 5.19 7.24
CA LYS A 78 9.09 5.03 5.87
C LYS A 78 10.20 4.61 4.90
N PRO A 79 9.91 3.70 3.97
CA PRO A 79 10.83 3.39 2.88
C PRO A 79 11.05 4.63 1.99
N LEU A 80 12.28 4.85 1.54
CA LEU A 80 12.64 5.98 0.67
C LEU A 80 12.06 5.78 -0.74
N GLU A 81 11.95 6.86 -1.50
CA GLU A 81 11.63 6.79 -2.93
C GLU A 81 12.65 5.91 -3.67
N GLY A 82 12.17 5.04 -4.56
CA GLY A 82 12.96 4.01 -5.26
C GLY A 82 13.15 2.71 -4.48
N THR A 83 12.76 2.64 -3.20
CA THR A 83 12.88 1.41 -2.40
C THR A 83 11.90 0.35 -2.89
N LYS A 84 12.39 -0.89 -3.06
CA LYS A 84 11.54 -2.07 -3.24
C LYS A 84 11.00 -2.53 -1.88
N ILE A 85 9.70 -2.77 -1.84
CA ILE A 85 9.00 -3.24 -0.64
C ILE A 85 8.25 -4.53 -0.95
N HIS A 86 8.02 -5.32 0.09
CA HIS A 86 7.03 -6.38 0.11
C HIS A 86 5.88 -5.96 1.03
N GLY A 87 4.66 -5.89 0.51
CA GLY A 87 3.48 -5.49 1.26
C GLY A 87 2.63 -6.68 1.67
N TYR A 88 2.11 -6.63 2.89
CA TYR A 88 1.25 -7.64 3.49
C TYR A 88 -0.05 -6.96 3.96
N ILE A 89 -1.20 -7.50 3.59
CA ILE A 89 -2.52 -7.03 3.97
C ILE A 89 -3.02 -7.86 5.15
N ASP A 90 -3.44 -7.20 6.23
CA ASP A 90 -4.06 -7.84 7.37
C ASP A 90 -5.53 -8.18 7.01
N TRP A 91 -5.86 -9.47 7.02
CA TRP A 91 -7.18 -10.01 6.64
C TRP A 91 -8.04 -10.44 7.84
N GLU A 92 -7.53 -10.27 9.07
CA GLU A 92 -8.23 -10.58 10.32
C GLU A 92 -8.93 -9.36 10.92
#